data_AF-A0A6B3HQ17-F1
#
_entry.id   AF-A0A6B3HQ17-F1
#
_cell.length_a   1.000
_cell.length_b   1.000
_cell.length_c   1.000
_cell.angle_alpha   90.00
_cell.angle_beta   90.00
_cell.angle_gamma   90.00
#
_symmetry.space_group_name_H-M   'P 1'
#
loop_
_entity.id
_entity.type
_entity.pdbx_description
1 polymer ?
#
loop_
_entity_poly.entity_id
_entity_poly.type
_entity_poly.pdbx_seq_one_letter_code
_entity_poly.pdbx_strand_id
1 'polypeptide(L)'
;FNNLSPEHMEFHSGMEDYFQAKAQLFTPERSHRGVVNFDDEYGRRLITESGVPVTTFSAEGHPDADWHAEDVEVGPQDSTFTAVGPKGERITARAPLPGPFNVANTLAAIVTLAVAGVDPQTAADGIAAVPGVPGRLERVDAGQPYLAVVDYAHKTDAVESVLRSLQKVTEGRVHIVLGCGGDRDTT
;
A
#
# COMPACT_ATOMS: atom_id res chain seq x y z
N PHE A 1 -4.31 8.08 -2.41
CA PHE A 1 -3.12 8.12 -3.27
C PHE A 1 -1.99 7.46 -2.50
N ASN A 2 -1.47 6.34 -2.99
CA ASN A 2 -0.46 5.56 -2.26
C ASN A 2 0.96 5.95 -2.67
N ASN A 3 1.26 5.96 -3.96
CA ASN A 3 2.56 6.35 -4.49
C ASN A 3 2.49 6.61 -5.99
N LEU A 4 3.57 7.15 -6.55
CA LEU A 4 3.77 7.26 -7.99
C LEU A 4 5.22 6.97 -8.38
N SER A 5 5.41 5.95 -9.22
CA SER A 5 6.67 5.61 -9.88
C SER A 5 6.46 5.47 -11.40
N PRO A 6 7.53 5.49 -12.22
CA PRO A 6 7.40 5.32 -13.66
C PRO A 6 6.65 4.03 -14.06
N GLU A 7 5.51 4.21 -14.73
CA GLU A 7 4.65 3.16 -15.28
C GLU A 7 3.75 3.77 -16.36
N HIS A 8 3.27 2.98 -17.33
CA HIS A 8 2.33 3.43 -18.35
C HIS A 8 2.90 4.54 -19.25
N MET A 9 4.23 4.58 -19.43
CA MET A 9 4.92 5.56 -20.26
C MET A 9 4.62 5.40 -21.75
N GLU A 10 4.05 4.26 -22.14
CA GLU A 10 3.48 4.04 -23.48
C GLU A 10 2.19 4.84 -23.73
N PHE A 11 1.50 5.27 -22.66
CA PHE A 11 0.26 6.05 -22.72
C PHE A 11 0.44 7.51 -22.32
N HIS A 12 1.50 7.81 -21.57
CA HIS A 12 1.76 9.14 -21.02
C HIS A 12 3.00 9.78 -21.63
N SER A 13 2.91 11.07 -21.91
CA SER A 13 4.04 11.83 -22.50
C SER A 13 5.23 12.01 -21.53
N GLY A 14 5.04 11.65 -20.26
CA GLY A 14 6.06 11.64 -19.22
C GLY A 14 5.43 11.58 -17.82
N MET A 15 6.28 11.65 -16.79
CA MET A 15 5.83 11.60 -15.39
C MET A 15 4.86 12.72 -15.01
N GLU A 16 5.03 13.92 -15.57
CA GLU A 16 4.12 15.03 -15.30
C GLU A 16 2.70 14.72 -15.79
N ASP A 17 2.56 14.25 -17.02
CA ASP A 17 1.28 13.87 -17.60
C ASP A 17 0.63 12.72 -16.81
N TYR A 18 1.43 11.72 -16.40
CA TYR A 18 0.95 10.61 -15.57
C TYR A 18 0.47 11.07 -14.18
N PHE A 19 1.23 11.98 -13.54
CA PHE A 19 0.83 12.58 -12.27
C PHE A 19 -0.47 13.37 -12.40
N GLN A 20 -0.57 14.27 -13.39
CA GLN A 20 -1.77 15.09 -13.62
C GLN A 20 -3.00 14.21 -13.91
N ALA A 21 -2.84 13.10 -14.64
CA ALA A 21 -3.91 12.15 -14.86
C ALA A 21 -4.46 11.56 -13.55
N LYS A 22 -3.59 11.20 -12.59
CA LYS A 22 -4.02 10.72 -11.26
C LYS A 22 -4.58 11.84 -10.39
N ALA A 23 -4.01 13.05 -10.47
CA ALA A 23 -4.43 14.22 -9.71
C ALA A 23 -5.88 14.63 -10.02
N GLN A 24 -6.40 14.30 -11.22
CA GLN A 24 -7.82 14.52 -11.56
C GLN A 24 -8.81 13.86 -10.60
N LEU A 25 -8.43 12.78 -9.88
CA LEU A 25 -9.30 12.20 -8.85
C LEU A 25 -9.47 13.10 -7.62
N PHE A 26 -8.61 14.09 -7.44
CA PHE A 26 -8.54 14.96 -6.26
C PHE A 26 -9.14 16.34 -6.53
N THR A 27 -10.14 16.40 -7.41
CA THR A 27 -10.93 17.60 -7.68
C THR A 27 -12.35 17.46 -7.11
N PRO A 28 -13.05 18.58 -6.84
CA PRO A 28 -14.43 18.56 -6.32
C PRO A 28 -15.42 17.81 -7.22
N GLU A 29 -15.15 17.73 -8.52
CA GLU A 29 -16.01 17.02 -9.49
C GLU A 29 -15.89 15.49 -9.37
N ARG A 30 -14.80 14.99 -8.80
CA ARG A 30 -14.51 13.55 -8.70
C ARG A 30 -14.55 13.01 -7.27
N SER A 31 -14.23 13.84 -6.29
CA SER A 31 -14.13 13.43 -4.89
C SER A 31 -14.63 14.52 -3.95
N HIS A 32 -15.12 14.13 -2.77
CA HIS A 32 -15.43 15.07 -1.69
C HIS A 32 -14.24 15.30 -0.76
N ARG A 33 -13.37 14.29 -0.62
CA ARG A 33 -12.18 14.27 0.26
C ARG A 33 -11.12 13.35 -0.35
N GLY A 34 -9.86 13.61 -0.05
CA GLY A 34 -8.72 12.78 -0.43
C GLY A 34 -8.02 12.15 0.76
N VAL A 35 -7.45 10.95 0.56
CA VAL A 35 -6.48 10.34 1.49
C VAL A 35 -5.17 10.15 0.73
N VAL A 36 -4.07 10.69 1.25
CA VAL A 36 -2.79 10.78 0.52
C VAL A 36 -1.61 10.33 1.38
N ASN A 37 -0.75 9.50 0.82
CA ASN A 37 0.49 9.07 1.46
C ASN A 37 1.48 10.24 1.50
N PHE A 38 1.92 10.60 2.70
CA PHE A 38 2.90 11.66 2.93
C PHE A 38 4.33 11.19 2.64
N ASP A 39 4.60 9.89 2.67
CA ASP A 39 5.95 9.34 2.45
C ASP A 39 6.39 9.48 0.98
N ASP A 40 5.43 9.53 0.06
CA ASP A 40 5.65 9.66 -1.38
C ASP A 40 5.86 11.13 -1.81
N GLU A 41 6.85 11.36 -2.68
CA GLU A 41 7.18 12.70 -3.20
C GLU A 41 6.01 13.33 -3.98
N TYR A 42 5.36 12.57 -4.87
CA TYR A 42 4.19 13.03 -5.60
C TYR A 42 2.96 13.13 -4.69
N GLY A 43 2.90 12.34 -3.62
CA GLY A 43 1.92 12.50 -2.55
C GLY A 43 2.04 13.87 -1.87
N ARG A 44 3.24 14.27 -1.49
CA ARG A 44 3.52 15.62 -0.93
C ARG A 44 3.14 16.74 -1.88
N ARG A 45 3.41 16.57 -3.17
CA ARG A 45 2.95 17.51 -4.20
C ARG A 45 1.42 17.53 -4.34
N LEU A 46 0.77 16.36 -4.33
CA LEU A 46 -0.68 16.27 -4.47
C LEU A 46 -1.41 16.92 -3.29
N ILE A 47 -0.83 16.89 -2.07
CA ILE A 47 -1.38 17.58 -0.90
C ILE A 47 -1.52 19.08 -1.15
N THR A 48 -0.56 19.71 -1.85
CA THR A 48 -0.59 21.15 -2.13
C THR A 48 -1.46 21.50 -3.34
N GLU A 49 -1.56 20.60 -4.32
CA GLU A 49 -2.31 20.81 -5.57
C GLU A 49 -3.78 20.33 -5.51
N SER A 50 -4.18 19.62 -4.44
CA SER A 50 -5.53 19.06 -4.34
C SER A 50 -6.62 20.15 -4.27
N GLY A 51 -7.69 19.95 -5.04
CA GLY A 51 -8.88 20.79 -4.99
C GLY A 51 -9.88 20.40 -3.89
N VAL A 52 -9.58 19.39 -3.08
CA VAL A 52 -10.45 18.87 -2.02
C VAL A 52 -9.70 18.79 -0.69
N PRO A 53 -10.39 18.75 0.46
CA PRO A 53 -9.74 18.49 1.73
C PRO A 53 -9.02 17.13 1.71
N VAL A 54 -7.76 17.12 2.11
CA VAL A 54 -6.92 15.92 2.17
C VAL A 54 -6.65 15.54 3.62
N THR A 55 -6.71 14.25 3.92
CA THR A 55 -6.14 13.65 5.13
C THR A 55 -4.90 12.85 4.73
N THR A 56 -3.81 13.08 5.43
CA THR A 56 -2.51 12.50 5.12
C THR A 56 -2.21 11.30 6.01
N PHE A 57 -1.40 10.37 5.51
CA PHE A 57 -0.89 9.27 6.31
C PHE A 57 0.59 8.98 6.03
N SER A 58 1.32 8.48 7.02
CA SER A 58 2.72 8.05 6.89
C SER A 58 2.94 6.70 7.58
N ALA A 59 3.40 5.71 6.82
CA ALA A 59 3.83 4.43 7.39
C ALA A 59 5.26 4.48 7.92
N GLU A 60 6.06 5.45 7.48
CA GLU A 60 7.41 5.70 7.98
C GLU A 60 7.44 6.46 9.32
N GLY A 61 6.27 6.86 9.84
CA GLY A 61 6.14 7.50 11.14
C GLY A 61 6.38 9.01 11.12
N HIS A 62 6.19 9.67 9.96
CA HIS A 62 6.43 11.11 9.82
C HIS A 62 5.41 11.90 10.65
N PRO A 63 5.83 12.71 11.64
CA PRO A 63 4.91 13.39 12.57
C PRO A 63 4.11 14.53 11.94
N ASP A 64 4.48 14.93 10.72
CA ASP A 64 3.76 15.95 9.95
C ASP A 64 2.54 15.38 9.19
N ALA A 65 2.39 14.05 9.15
CA ALA A 65 1.19 13.41 8.61
C ALA A 65 0.07 13.42 9.66
N ASP A 66 -1.20 13.57 9.24
CA ASP A 66 -2.35 13.54 10.15
C ASP A 66 -2.48 12.19 10.86
N TRP A 67 -2.14 11.12 10.15
CA TRP A 67 -2.03 9.78 10.69
C TRP A 67 -0.64 9.22 10.46
N HIS A 68 -0.07 8.56 11.46
CA HIS A 68 1.23 7.89 11.29
C HIS A 68 1.29 6.55 12.00
N ALA A 69 2.13 5.65 11.48
CA ALA A 69 2.40 4.37 12.12
C ALA A 69 3.53 4.50 13.16
N GLU A 70 3.33 3.89 14.32
CA GLU A 70 4.32 3.68 15.37
C GLU A 70 4.45 2.19 15.69
N ASP A 71 5.55 1.82 16.36
CA ASP A 71 5.77 0.46 16.87
C ASP A 71 5.59 -0.62 15.78
N VAL A 72 6.10 -0.35 14.57
CA VAL A 72 5.94 -1.24 13.42
C VAL A 72 6.81 -2.49 13.59
N GLU A 73 6.15 -3.63 13.72
CA GLU A 73 6.79 -4.95 13.73
C GLU A 73 6.43 -5.69 12.45
N VAL A 74 7.41 -5.87 11.57
CA VAL A 74 7.22 -6.59 10.30
C VAL A 74 7.49 -8.07 10.53
N GLY A 75 6.42 -8.86 10.44
CA GLY A 75 6.46 -10.30 10.54
C GLY A 75 6.52 -11.00 9.17
N PRO A 76 6.65 -12.33 9.18
CA PRO A 76 6.76 -13.12 7.96
C PRO A 76 5.44 -13.30 7.20
N GLN A 77 4.31 -13.11 7.87
CA GLN A 77 2.97 -13.32 7.31
C GLN A 77 2.09 -12.07 7.46
N ASP A 78 2.37 -11.24 8.45
CA ASP A 78 1.65 -10.04 8.78
C ASP A 78 2.63 -8.98 9.30
N SER A 79 2.12 -7.77 9.48
CA SER A 79 2.80 -6.75 10.29
C SER A 79 1.84 -6.20 11.32
N THR A 80 2.34 -5.87 12.51
CA THR A 80 1.58 -5.16 13.55
C THR A 80 2.12 -3.75 13.69
N PHE A 81 1.24 -2.80 14.03
CA PHE A 81 1.61 -1.41 14.25
C PHE A 81 0.53 -0.67 15.05
N THR A 82 0.87 0.48 15.59
CA THR A 82 -0.09 1.43 16.16
C THR A 82 -0.32 2.56 15.17
N ALA A 83 -1.56 2.74 14.68
CA ALA A 83 -1.93 3.92 13.92
C ALA A 83 -2.31 5.06 14.88
N VAL A 84 -1.55 6.15 14.84
CA VAL A 84 -1.79 7.35 15.65
C VAL A 84 -2.57 8.35 14.81
N GLY A 85 -3.66 8.87 15.36
CA GLY A 85 -4.54 9.82 14.69
C GLY A 85 -4.37 11.28 15.15
N PRO A 86 -4.95 12.24 14.43
CA PRO A 86 -4.72 13.67 14.62
C PRO A 86 -5.35 14.22 15.91
N LYS A 87 -6.24 13.47 16.58
CA LYS A 87 -6.82 13.82 17.88
C LYS A 87 -6.18 13.03 19.02
N GLY A 88 -5.04 12.38 18.78
CA GLY A 88 -4.36 11.54 19.74
C GLY A 88 -4.96 10.13 19.85
N GLU A 89 -5.77 9.71 18.88
CA GLU A 89 -6.21 8.32 18.78
C GLU A 89 -5.00 7.39 18.67
N ARG A 90 -5.06 6.22 19.29
CA ARG A 90 -4.06 5.16 19.16
C ARG A 90 -4.77 3.85 18.86
N ILE A 91 -4.61 3.36 17.64
CA ILE A 91 -5.36 2.23 17.10
C ILE A 91 -4.39 1.09 16.87
N THR A 92 -4.60 -0.04 17.55
CA THR A 92 -3.81 -1.25 17.28
C THR A 92 -4.29 -1.84 15.96
N ALA A 93 -3.36 -2.03 15.03
CA ALA A 93 -3.63 -2.51 13.69
C ALA A 93 -2.73 -3.69 13.30
N ARG A 94 -3.27 -4.55 12.43
CA ARG A 94 -2.56 -5.66 11.82
C ARG A 94 -2.75 -5.61 10.31
N ALA A 95 -1.66 -5.51 9.57
CA ALA A 95 -1.63 -5.74 8.14
C ALA A 95 -1.67 -7.25 7.89
N PRO A 96 -2.73 -7.81 7.28
CA PRO A 96 -2.87 -9.26 7.08
C PRO A 96 -2.00 -9.79 5.93
N LEU A 97 -1.21 -8.92 5.29
CA LEU A 97 -0.30 -9.25 4.20
C LEU A 97 1.13 -8.86 4.61
N PRO A 98 2.14 -9.67 4.24
CA PRO A 98 3.52 -9.42 4.66
C PRO A 98 4.15 -8.27 3.87
N GLY A 99 5.20 -7.70 4.44
CA GLY A 99 6.03 -6.66 3.82
C GLY A 99 5.67 -5.22 4.23
N PRO A 100 6.66 -4.32 4.29
CA PRO A 100 6.50 -2.96 4.84
C PRO A 100 5.51 -2.11 4.01
N PHE A 101 5.43 -2.32 2.70
CA PHE A 101 4.47 -1.62 1.85
C PHE A 101 3.01 -1.95 2.20
N ASN A 102 2.74 -3.12 2.79
CA ASN A 102 1.41 -3.48 3.26
C ASN A 102 1.05 -2.81 4.59
N VAL A 103 2.01 -2.32 5.38
CA VAL A 103 1.73 -1.39 6.49
C VAL A 103 1.14 -0.11 5.93
N ALA A 104 1.78 0.47 4.90
CA ALA A 104 1.28 1.68 4.24
C ALA A 104 -0.11 1.47 3.61
N ASN A 105 -0.34 0.37 2.90
CA ASN A 105 -1.65 0.07 2.34
C ASN A 105 -2.73 -0.14 3.42
N THR A 106 -2.39 -0.81 4.53
CA THR A 106 -3.30 -1.04 5.64
C THR A 106 -3.65 0.28 6.34
N LEU A 107 -2.65 1.11 6.62
CA LEU A 107 -2.86 2.44 7.19
C LEU A 107 -3.72 3.31 6.27
N ALA A 108 -3.45 3.33 4.96
CA ALA A 108 -4.26 4.03 3.98
C ALA A 108 -5.74 3.60 4.02
N ALA A 109 -6.01 2.30 4.15
CA ALA A 109 -7.35 1.76 4.23
C ALA A 109 -8.05 2.14 5.55
N ILE A 110 -7.37 2.05 6.69
CA ILE A 110 -7.88 2.50 7.99
C ILE A 110 -8.26 3.98 7.93
N VAL A 111 -7.35 4.83 7.45
CA VAL A 111 -7.57 6.28 7.35
C VAL A 111 -8.73 6.60 6.40
N THR A 112 -8.83 5.89 5.27
CA THR A 112 -9.95 6.07 4.32
C THR A 112 -11.29 5.76 4.97
N LEU A 113 -11.38 4.67 5.74
CA LEU A 113 -12.60 4.31 6.47
C LEU A 113 -12.92 5.29 7.61
N ALA A 114 -11.90 5.74 8.34
CA ALA A 114 -12.05 6.76 9.38
C ALA A 114 -12.58 8.08 8.80
N VAL A 115 -12.05 8.53 7.67
CA VAL A 115 -12.52 9.73 6.94
C VAL A 115 -13.96 9.55 6.44
N ALA A 116 -14.36 8.33 6.10
CA ALA A 116 -15.74 7.98 5.73
C ALA A 116 -16.70 7.89 6.94
N GLY A 117 -16.21 8.06 8.16
CA GLY A 117 -17.01 8.07 9.39
C GLY A 117 -17.13 6.71 10.10
N VAL A 118 -16.34 5.72 9.70
CA VAL A 118 -16.23 4.45 10.43
C VAL A 118 -15.32 4.66 11.65
N ASP A 119 -15.65 4.02 12.77
CA ASP A 119 -14.77 3.98 13.93
C ASP A 119 -13.39 3.38 13.56
N PRO A 120 -12.26 4.07 13.84
CA PRO A 120 -10.95 3.61 13.39
C PRO A 120 -10.54 2.23 13.90
N GLN A 121 -10.92 1.86 15.13
CA GLN A 121 -10.61 0.52 15.66
C GLN A 121 -11.44 -0.54 14.95
N THR A 122 -12.73 -0.28 14.71
CA THR A 122 -13.60 -1.15 13.92
C THR A 122 -13.05 -1.34 12.50
N ALA A 123 -12.52 -0.28 11.88
CA ALA A 123 -11.87 -0.35 10.56
C ALA A 123 -10.61 -1.24 10.61
N ALA A 124 -9.74 -1.05 11.60
CA ALA A 124 -8.53 -1.84 11.78
C ALA A 124 -8.84 -3.33 12.00
N ASP A 125 -9.80 -3.64 12.86
CA ASP A 125 -10.23 -5.01 13.15
C ASP A 125 -10.82 -5.69 11.90
N GLY A 126 -11.63 -4.97 11.14
CA GLY A 126 -12.22 -5.46 9.89
C GLY A 126 -11.18 -5.77 8.83
N ILE A 127 -10.16 -4.92 8.69
CA ILE A 127 -9.04 -5.15 7.74
C ILE A 127 -8.18 -6.34 8.19
N ALA A 128 -7.89 -6.46 9.49
CA ALA A 128 -7.09 -7.55 10.03
C ALA A 128 -7.74 -8.93 9.82
N ALA A 129 -9.07 -8.99 9.72
CA ALA A 129 -9.84 -10.20 9.47
C ALA A 129 -9.89 -10.64 8.00
N VAL A 130 -9.37 -9.83 7.07
CA VAL A 130 -9.32 -10.19 5.65
C VAL A 130 -8.32 -11.36 5.47
N PRO A 131 -8.74 -12.49 4.88
CA PRO A 131 -7.89 -13.68 4.75
C PRO A 131 -6.70 -13.49 3.78
N GLY A 132 -6.71 -12.40 3.03
CA GLY A 132 -5.73 -12.03 2.01
C GLY A 132 -6.42 -11.35 0.84
N VAL A 133 -5.63 -10.79 -0.07
CA VAL A 133 -6.14 -10.24 -1.34
C VAL A 133 -5.77 -11.25 -2.43
N PRO A 134 -6.74 -11.76 -3.21
CA PRO A 134 -6.45 -12.69 -4.31
C PRO A 134 -5.36 -12.15 -5.24
N GLY A 135 -4.35 -12.96 -5.52
CA GLY A 135 -3.17 -12.58 -6.32
C GLY A 135 -2.24 -11.55 -5.67
N ARG A 136 -2.23 -11.37 -4.35
CA ARG A 136 -1.24 -10.57 -3.62
C ARG A 136 -0.67 -11.37 -2.46
N LEU A 137 0.49 -11.98 -2.68
CA LEU A 137 1.11 -12.98 -1.80
C LEU A 137 0.09 -14.01 -1.29
N GLU A 138 -0.84 -14.38 -2.18
CA GLU A 138 -1.94 -15.28 -1.87
C GLU A 138 -1.39 -16.67 -1.58
N ARG A 139 -1.54 -17.14 -0.35
CA ARG A 139 -1.02 -18.44 0.05
C ARG A 139 -1.88 -19.55 -0.54
N VAL A 140 -1.20 -20.48 -1.23
CA VAL A 140 -1.80 -21.73 -1.71
C VAL A 140 -1.41 -22.85 -0.75
N ASP A 141 -2.40 -23.43 -0.07
CA ASP A 141 -2.18 -24.57 0.82
C ASP A 141 -3.00 -25.78 0.34
N ALA A 142 -2.28 -26.78 -0.17
CA ALA A 142 -2.77 -28.09 -0.57
C ALA A 142 -2.20 -29.20 0.33
N GLY A 143 -1.73 -28.87 1.54
CA GLY A 143 -1.12 -29.79 2.50
C GLY A 143 0.37 -30.04 2.26
N GLN A 144 1.04 -29.19 1.46
CA GLN A 144 2.47 -29.32 1.18
C GLN A 144 3.35 -28.78 2.33
N PRO A 145 4.59 -29.29 2.51
CA PRO A 145 5.48 -28.88 3.60
C PRO A 145 6.27 -27.59 3.32
N TYR A 146 5.81 -26.76 2.38
CA TYR A 146 6.48 -25.52 1.97
C TYR A 146 5.47 -24.39 1.70
N LEU A 147 5.95 -23.15 1.79
CA LEU A 147 5.16 -21.97 1.44
C LEU A 147 5.02 -21.87 -0.09
N ALA A 148 3.79 -21.88 -0.58
CA ALA A 148 3.47 -21.55 -1.96
C ALA A 148 2.62 -20.27 -1.96
N VAL A 149 3.01 -19.30 -2.80
CA VAL A 149 2.33 -18.01 -2.92
C VAL A 149 2.09 -17.65 -4.38
N VAL A 150 0.96 -17.00 -4.65
CA VAL A 150 0.62 -16.39 -5.95
C VAL A 150 0.63 -14.88 -5.78
N ASP A 151 1.40 -14.19 -6.63
CA ASP A 151 1.49 -12.73 -6.62
C ASP A 151 1.38 -12.18 -8.05
N TYR A 152 0.73 -11.03 -8.19
CA TYR A 152 0.51 -10.33 -9.47
C TYR A 152 1.64 -9.36 -9.83
N ALA A 153 2.70 -9.27 -9.04
CA ALA A 153 3.87 -8.47 -9.35
C ALA A 153 4.41 -8.84 -10.73
N HIS A 154 4.30 -7.88 -11.65
CA HIS A 154 4.72 -8.02 -13.05
C HIS A 154 5.68 -6.90 -13.47
N LYS A 155 6.02 -6.00 -12.54
CA LYS A 155 7.04 -4.97 -12.71
C LYS A 155 8.31 -5.33 -11.95
N THR A 156 9.45 -4.84 -12.40
CA THR A 156 10.76 -5.07 -11.76
C THR A 156 10.76 -4.69 -10.28
N ASP A 157 10.29 -3.50 -9.92
CA ASP A 157 10.26 -3.00 -8.53
C ASP A 157 9.32 -3.81 -7.63
N ALA A 158 8.13 -4.17 -8.14
CA ALA A 158 7.15 -4.98 -7.45
C ALA A 158 7.68 -6.41 -7.24
N VAL A 159 8.28 -7.01 -8.26
CA VAL A 159 8.90 -8.35 -8.18
C VAL A 159 10.06 -8.31 -7.19
N GLU A 160 10.97 -7.34 -7.27
CA GLU A 160 12.06 -7.19 -6.31
C GLU A 160 11.55 -7.05 -4.86
N SER A 161 10.51 -6.26 -4.65
CA SER A 161 9.91 -6.05 -3.32
C SER A 161 9.31 -7.33 -2.75
N VAL A 162 8.61 -8.10 -3.59
CA VAL A 162 8.08 -9.43 -3.23
C VAL A 162 9.21 -10.38 -2.86
N LEU A 163 10.25 -10.47 -3.70
CA LEU A 163 11.37 -11.38 -3.45
C LEU A 163 12.17 -11.03 -2.20
N ARG A 164 12.46 -9.74 -1.97
CA ARG A 164 13.13 -9.29 -0.74
C ARG A 164 12.30 -9.62 0.49
N SER A 165 10.98 -9.51 0.41
CA SER A 165 10.08 -9.85 1.51
C SER A 165 10.08 -11.35 1.79
N LEU A 166 9.97 -12.19 0.75
CA LEU A 166 9.99 -13.65 0.86
C LEU A 166 11.36 -14.18 1.35
N GLN A 167 12.46 -13.58 0.93
CA GLN A 167 13.81 -13.97 1.37
C GLN A 167 14.05 -13.75 2.86
N LYS A 168 13.43 -12.73 3.47
CA LYS A 168 13.57 -12.46 4.92
C LYS A 168 12.89 -13.53 5.78
N VAL A 169 11.96 -14.29 5.20
CA VAL A 169 11.02 -15.14 5.93
C VAL A 169 11.13 -16.62 5.54
N THR A 170 11.94 -16.91 4.52
CA THR A 170 12.14 -18.26 4.00
C THR A 170 13.49 -18.80 4.46
N GLU A 171 13.47 -19.88 5.24
CA GLU A 171 14.66 -20.67 5.50
C GLU A 171 14.92 -21.59 4.28
N GLY A 172 16.03 -21.36 3.56
CA GLY A 172 16.43 -22.20 2.43
C GLY A 172 16.31 -21.53 1.06
N ARG A 173 15.61 -22.17 0.11
CA ARG A 173 15.57 -21.75 -1.30
C ARG A 173 14.22 -21.11 -1.65
N VAL A 174 14.28 -20.03 -2.42
CA VAL A 174 13.10 -19.40 -3.05
C VAL A 174 13.08 -19.81 -4.52
N HIS A 175 11.97 -20.41 -4.96
CA HIS A 175 11.72 -20.78 -6.35
C HIS A 175 10.69 -19.83 -6.95
N ILE A 176 10.93 -19.35 -8.16
CA ILE A 176 10.10 -18.33 -8.81
C ILE A 176 9.74 -18.80 -10.21
N VAL A 177 8.46 -18.67 -10.55
CA VAL A 177 7.95 -18.80 -11.92
C VAL A 177 7.31 -17.47 -12.28
N LEU A 178 7.89 -16.78 -13.25
CA LEU A 178 7.43 -15.47 -13.72
C LEU A 178 7.20 -15.51 -15.24
N GLY A 179 6.29 -14.67 -15.72
CA GLY A 179 6.02 -14.49 -17.14
C GLY A 179 5.85 -13.01 -17.46
N CYS A 180 6.14 -12.64 -18.70
CA CYS A 180 5.95 -11.28 -19.22
C CYS A 180 4.81 -11.29 -20.24
N GLY A 181 3.95 -10.27 -20.21
CA GLY A 181 2.91 -10.10 -21.22
C GLY A 181 3.53 -9.79 -22.58
N GLY A 182 3.04 -10.43 -23.64
CA GLY A 182 3.40 -10.07 -25.02
C GLY A 182 2.89 -8.67 -25.40
N ASP A 183 3.52 -8.05 -26.40
CA ASP A 183 3.16 -6.72 -26.93
C ASP A 183 3.14 -5.59 -25.89
N ARG A 184 3.98 -5.68 -24.86
CA ARG A 184 4.20 -4.63 -23.85
C ARG A 184 5.63 -4.09 -23.90
N ASP A 185 5.86 -3.05 -23.11
CA ASP A 185 7.18 -2.43 -22.91
C ASP A 185 8.27 -3.50 -22.71
N THR A 186 9.37 -3.34 -23.44
CA THR A 186 10.52 -4.27 -23.47
C THR A 186 11.75 -3.74 -22.75
N THR A 187 11.66 -2.53 -22.18
CA THR A 187 12.76 -1.86 -21.48
C THR A 187 12.77 -2.09 -19.98
#